data_AF-C0XU16-F1
#
_entry.id   AF-C0XU16-F1
#
_cell.length_a   1.000
_cell.length_b   1.000
_cell.length_c   1.000
_cell.angle_alpha   90.00
_cell.angle_beta   90.00
_cell.angle_gamma   90.00
#
_symmetry.space_group_name_H-M   'P 1'
#
loop_
_entity.id
_entity.type
_entity.pdbx_description
1 polymer ?
#
loop_
_entity_poly.entity_id
_entity_poly.type
_entity_poly.pdbx_seq_one_letter_code
_entity_poly.pdbx_strand_id
1 'polypeptide(L)'
;MLQAYPGRDPLAEFFRGEVTLRKLRVMCEYLPQDSPARWNETGGRPYTMTDSLLWRALWALWELQVITARGNGDRKAKMPSDEMPPYPWERGKSSNTQTFGSIGDNDPEEVLDYLLSLE
;
A
#
# COMPACT_ATOMS: atom_id res chain seq x y z
N MET A 1 -5.74 14.60 -5.06
CA MET A 1 -6.95 15.45 -5.13
C MET A 1 -7.05 16.24 -6.43
N LEU A 2 -6.03 17.03 -6.80
CA LEU A 2 -6.04 17.88 -8.01
C LEU A 2 -6.32 17.12 -9.33
N GLN A 3 -5.83 15.88 -9.47
CA GLN A 3 -6.10 15.06 -10.66
C GLN A 3 -7.56 14.57 -10.76
N ALA A 4 -8.25 14.40 -9.64
CA ALA A 4 -9.63 13.91 -9.63
C ALA A 4 -10.66 15.00 -9.99
N TYR A 5 -10.25 16.27 -9.92
CA TYR A 5 -11.08 17.43 -10.28
C TYR A 5 -10.31 18.36 -11.23
N PRO A 6 -10.18 18.00 -12.53
CA PRO A 6 -9.42 18.80 -13.49
C PRO A 6 -9.93 20.25 -13.54
N GLY A 7 -9.02 21.22 -13.39
CA GLY A 7 -9.35 22.65 -13.40
C GLY A 7 -9.96 23.20 -12.12
N ARG A 8 -10.06 22.40 -11.05
CA ARG A 8 -10.50 22.84 -9.73
C ARG A 8 -9.51 22.43 -8.65
N ASP A 9 -9.39 23.27 -7.65
CA ASP A 9 -8.62 22.97 -6.44
C ASP A 9 -9.55 23.06 -5.23
N PRO A 10 -10.16 21.92 -4.82
CA PRO A 10 -11.16 21.89 -3.75
C PRO A 10 -10.62 22.41 -2.41
N LEU A 11 -9.31 22.24 -2.17
CA LEU A 11 -8.65 22.72 -0.96
C LEU A 11 -8.52 24.25 -1.01
N ALA A 12 -8.03 24.79 -2.12
CA ALA A 12 -7.96 26.24 -2.29
C ALA A 12 -9.35 26.90 -2.27
N GLU A 13 -10.35 26.28 -2.91
CA GLU A 13 -11.75 26.76 -2.89
C GLU A 13 -12.32 26.79 -1.45
N PHE A 14 -11.97 25.81 -0.61
CA PHE A 14 -12.35 25.81 0.81
C PHE A 14 -11.65 26.93 1.60
N PHE A 15 -10.33 27.10 1.44
CA PHE A 15 -9.58 28.14 2.15
C PHE A 15 -9.97 29.56 1.69
N ARG A 16 -10.43 29.73 0.44
CA ARG A 16 -11.01 30.98 -0.06
C ARG A 16 -12.46 31.21 0.39
N GLY A 17 -13.11 30.22 1.02
CA GLY A 17 -14.51 30.30 1.45
C GLY A 17 -15.54 30.13 0.31
N GLU A 18 -15.11 29.69 -0.87
CA GLU A 18 -15.98 29.42 -2.03
C GLU A 18 -16.79 28.13 -1.86
N VAL A 19 -16.31 27.23 -0.98
CA VAL A 19 -16.88 25.91 -0.72
C VAL A 19 -17.04 25.70 0.78
N THR A 20 -18.21 25.18 1.19
CA THR A 20 -18.48 24.85 2.59
C THR A 20 -17.82 23.53 3.00
N LEU A 21 -17.58 23.34 4.30
CA LEU A 21 -17.03 22.10 4.85
C LEU A 21 -17.87 20.86 4.47
N ARG A 22 -19.21 21.01 4.40
CA ARG A 22 -20.11 19.93 3.96
C ARG A 22 -19.83 19.52 2.52
N LYS A 23 -19.61 20.49 1.63
CA LYS A 23 -19.32 20.24 0.22
C LYS A 23 -17.90 19.69 0.04
N LEU A 24 -16.93 20.19 0.81
CA LEU A 24 -15.57 19.61 0.85
C LEU A 24 -15.61 18.13 1.28
N ARG A 25 -16.37 17.78 2.32
CA ARG A 25 -16.55 16.38 2.76
C ARG A 25 -17.05 15.50 1.63
N VAL A 26 -18.12 15.91 0.95
CA VAL A 26 -18.68 15.15 -0.18
C VAL A 26 -17.63 14.96 -1.27
N MET A 27 -16.87 16.00 -1.61
CA MET A 27 -15.80 15.88 -2.62
C MET A 27 -14.73 14.88 -2.20
N CYS A 28 -14.34 14.85 -0.92
CA CYS A 28 -13.38 13.85 -0.42
C CYS A 28 -13.95 12.42 -0.39
N GLU A 29 -15.21 12.24 0.01
CA GLU A 29 -15.86 10.93 0.12
C GLU A 29 -15.99 10.22 -1.23
N TYR A 30 -16.29 10.97 -2.29
CA TYR A 30 -16.47 10.45 -3.65
C TYR A 30 -15.18 10.52 -4.50
N LEU A 31 -14.02 10.75 -3.90
CA LEU A 31 -12.75 10.61 -4.61
C LEU A 31 -12.60 9.17 -5.14
N PRO A 32 -12.09 9.00 -6.38
CA PRO A 32 -11.69 7.71 -6.91
C PRO A 32 -10.81 6.93 -5.92
N GLN A 33 -10.95 5.61 -5.89
CA GLN A 33 -10.21 4.76 -4.94
C GLN A 33 -8.69 4.81 -5.17
N ASP A 34 -8.26 5.03 -6.42
CA ASP A 34 -6.87 5.19 -6.83
C ASP A 34 -6.34 6.62 -6.63
N SER A 35 -7.15 7.53 -6.08
CA SER A 35 -6.74 8.92 -5.83
C SER A 35 -5.53 8.99 -4.90
N PRO A 36 -4.52 9.83 -5.21
CA PRO A 36 -3.36 10.05 -4.35
C PRO A 36 -3.70 10.45 -2.91
N ALA A 37 -4.89 11.00 -2.68
CA ALA A 37 -5.36 11.38 -1.34
C ALA A 37 -5.67 10.17 -0.45
N ARG A 38 -5.84 8.97 -1.01
CA ARG A 38 -6.10 7.72 -0.27
C ARG A 38 -4.86 6.83 -0.17
N TRP A 39 -3.75 7.21 -0.80
CA TRP A 39 -2.55 6.37 -0.82
C TRP A 39 -1.91 6.21 0.57
N ASN A 40 -2.19 7.11 1.52
CA ASN A 40 -1.77 6.94 2.92
C ASN A 40 -2.35 5.66 3.55
N GLU A 41 -3.57 5.26 3.19
CA GLU A 41 -4.22 4.03 3.65
C GLU A 41 -3.59 2.77 3.03
N THR A 42 -2.87 2.91 1.91
CA THR A 42 -2.26 1.82 1.14
C THR A 42 -0.73 1.90 1.09
N GLY A 43 -0.10 2.63 2.01
CA GLY A 43 1.37 2.71 2.11
C GLY A 43 2.03 3.47 0.95
N GLY A 44 1.36 4.49 0.41
CA GLY A 44 1.84 5.36 -0.66
C GLY A 44 1.59 4.83 -2.07
N ARG A 45 0.72 3.82 -2.25
CA ARG A 45 0.61 3.10 -3.53
C ARG A 45 -0.80 3.18 -4.14
N PRO A 46 -0.94 3.21 -5.48
CA PRO A 46 -2.19 3.47 -6.20
C PRO A 46 -3.13 2.27 -6.28
N TYR A 47 -3.44 1.66 -5.13
CA TYR A 47 -4.20 0.43 -5.11
C TYR A 47 -5.63 0.62 -4.66
N THR A 48 -6.50 -0.15 -5.33
CA THR A 48 -7.94 -0.13 -5.12
C THR A 48 -8.39 -1.42 -4.44
N MET A 49 -9.63 -1.42 -3.94
CA MET A 49 -10.25 -2.63 -3.41
C MET A 49 -10.33 -3.73 -4.49
N THR A 50 -10.57 -3.35 -5.74
CA THR A 50 -10.63 -4.28 -6.88
C THR A 50 -9.32 -5.07 -7.01
N ASP A 51 -8.17 -4.39 -6.89
CA ASP A 51 -6.88 -5.06 -7.01
C ASP A 51 -6.66 -6.06 -5.86
N SER A 52 -7.10 -5.72 -4.66
CA SER A 52 -7.04 -6.63 -3.50
C SER A 52 -7.91 -7.89 -3.68
N LEU A 53 -9.08 -7.74 -4.32
CA LEU A 53 -9.99 -8.85 -4.63
C LEU A 53 -9.42 -9.73 -5.75
N LEU A 54 -8.86 -9.13 -6.79
CA LEU A 54 -8.19 -9.85 -7.87
C LEU A 54 -7.00 -10.66 -7.35
N TRP A 55 -6.24 -10.11 -6.41
CA TRP A 55 -5.16 -10.84 -5.76
C TRP A 55 -5.65 -12.09 -5.02
N ARG A 56 -6.71 -11.95 -4.21
CA ARG A 56 -7.33 -13.08 -3.51
C ARG A 56 -7.87 -14.13 -4.47
N ALA A 57 -8.48 -13.70 -5.59
CA ALA A 57 -9.00 -14.61 -6.60
C ALA A 57 -7.89 -15.39 -7.31
N LEU A 58 -6.79 -14.72 -7.68
CA LEU A 58 -5.61 -15.35 -8.26
C LEU A 58 -5.00 -16.38 -7.31
N TRP A 59 -4.88 -16.03 -6.02
CA TRP A 59 -4.34 -16.92 -5.01
C TRP A 59 -5.19 -18.19 -4.85
N ALA A 60 -6.52 -18.03 -4.75
CA ALA A 60 -7.45 -19.16 -4.67
C ALA A 60 -7.38 -20.06 -5.92
N LEU A 61 -7.17 -19.47 -7.10
CA LEU A 61 -7.01 -20.23 -8.34
C LEU A 61 -5.72 -21.07 -8.33
N TRP A 62 -4.62 -20.53 -7.81
CA TRP A 62 -3.38 -21.29 -7.64
C TRP A 62 -3.53 -22.44 -6.64
N GLU A 63 -4.20 -22.20 -5.50
CA GLU A 63 -4.48 -23.27 -4.54
C GLU A 63 -5.29 -24.40 -5.18
N LEU A 64 -6.35 -24.05 -5.94
CA LEU A 64 -7.15 -25.02 -6.67
C LEU A 64 -6.31 -25.82 -7.67
N GLN A 65 -5.40 -25.14 -8.40
CA GLN A 65 -4.50 -25.79 -9.35
C GLN A 65 -3.54 -26.77 -8.66
N VAL A 66 -2.98 -26.39 -7.51
CA VAL A 66 -2.09 -27.28 -6.74
C VAL A 66 -2.86 -28.47 -6.18
N ILE A 67 -4.06 -28.27 -5.64
CA ILE A 67 -4.91 -29.35 -5.12
C ILE A 67 -5.28 -30.33 -6.23
N THR A 68 -5.71 -29.84 -7.40
CA THR A 68 -6.06 -30.67 -8.54
C THR A 68 -4.86 -31.42 -9.12
N ALA A 69 -3.69 -30.77 -9.23
CA ALA A 69 -2.45 -31.43 -9.64
C ALA A 69 -2.05 -32.56 -8.67
N ARG A 70 -2.15 -32.34 -7.36
CA ARG A 70 -1.91 -33.37 -6.34
C ARG A 70 -2.90 -34.52 -6.43
N GLY A 71 -4.18 -34.22 -6.64
CA GLY A 71 -5.24 -35.22 -6.85
C GLY A 71 -4.98 -36.10 -8.08
N ASN A 72 -4.39 -35.52 -9.13
CA ASN A 72 -4.00 -36.21 -10.35
C ASN A 72 -2.65 -36.96 -10.26
N GLY A 73 -2.01 -36.98 -9.08
CA GLY A 73 -0.79 -37.74 -8.81
C GLY A 73 0.51 -36.94 -8.80
N ASP A 74 0.48 -35.63 -9.08
CA ASP A 74 1.67 -34.78 -8.98
C ASP A 74 1.91 -34.33 -7.52
N ARG A 75 2.73 -35.11 -6.81
CA ARG A 75 3.14 -34.84 -5.43
C ARG A 75 4.10 -33.65 -5.29
N LYS A 76 4.66 -33.14 -6.39
CA LYS A 76 5.61 -32.01 -6.35
C LYS A 76 4.93 -30.65 -6.50
N ALA A 77 3.67 -30.62 -6.90
CA ALA A 77 2.88 -29.39 -6.96
C ALA A 77 2.82 -28.73 -5.57
N LYS A 78 3.27 -27.49 -5.47
CA LYS A 78 3.31 -26.68 -4.25
C LYS A 78 2.97 -25.24 -4.58
N MET A 79 2.41 -24.54 -3.60
CA MET A 79 2.21 -23.10 -3.70
C MET A 79 3.56 -22.36 -3.71
N PRO A 80 3.63 -21.16 -4.27
CA PRO A 80 4.85 -20.35 -4.28
C PRO A 80 5.28 -19.89 -2.87
N SER A 81 4.34 -19.79 -1.94
CA SER A 81 4.56 -19.44 -0.55
C SER A 81 3.58 -20.20 0.34
N ASP A 82 3.93 -20.40 1.62
CA ASP A 82 3.09 -21.08 2.60
C ASP A 82 1.86 -20.24 2.99
N GLU A 83 2.01 -18.92 3.05
CA GLU A 83 0.94 -17.97 3.34
C GLU A 83 0.77 -16.99 2.18
N MET A 84 -0.45 -16.52 1.96
CA MET A 84 -0.71 -15.48 0.97
C MET A 84 -0.02 -14.19 1.43
N PRO A 85 0.96 -13.66 0.69
CA PRO A 85 1.61 -12.43 1.07
C PRO A 85 0.60 -11.28 1.05
N PRO A 86 0.75 -10.28 1.93
CA PRO A 86 -0.12 -9.13 1.94
C PRO A 86 -0.03 -8.44 0.57
N TYR A 87 -1.20 -8.24 -0.03
CA TYR A 87 -1.30 -7.37 -1.19
C TYR A 87 -0.80 -5.98 -0.78
N PRO A 88 0.14 -5.38 -1.51
CA PRO A 88 0.60 -5.63 -2.87
C PRO A 88 2.06 -6.07 -2.83
N TRP A 89 2.29 -7.38 -2.70
CA TRP A 89 3.60 -8.02 -2.65
C TRP A 89 4.63 -7.19 -1.87
N GLU A 90 4.38 -7.03 -0.56
CA GLU A 90 5.56 -7.00 0.30
C GLU A 90 6.29 -8.31 0.03
N ARG A 91 7.61 -8.24 -0.25
CA ARG A 91 8.44 -9.44 -0.13
C ARG A 91 8.19 -9.90 1.30
N GLY A 92 7.39 -10.95 1.46
CA GLY A 92 6.98 -11.44 2.78
C GLY A 92 8.23 -11.46 3.62
N LYS A 93 8.21 -10.73 4.75
CA LYS A 93 9.41 -10.36 5.51
C LYS A 93 10.29 -11.59 5.58
N SER A 94 11.27 -11.68 4.68
CA SER A 94 12.27 -12.72 4.82
C SER A 94 12.90 -12.36 6.14
N SER A 95 13.08 -13.33 7.02
CA SER A 95 13.76 -13.13 8.30
C SER A 95 15.19 -12.56 8.14
N ASN A 96 15.63 -12.31 6.90
CA ASN A 96 16.86 -11.65 6.49
C ASN A 96 16.65 -10.40 5.62
N THR A 97 15.53 -9.68 5.74
CA THR A 97 15.41 -8.36 5.11
C THR A 97 16.24 -7.40 5.97
N GLN A 98 17.51 -7.21 5.63
CA GLN A 98 18.35 -6.20 6.26
C GLN A 98 17.71 -4.83 6.03
N THR A 99 17.08 -4.30 7.07
CA THR A 99 16.67 -2.91 7.13
C THR A 99 17.94 -2.06 7.15
N PHE A 100 18.35 -1.55 5.98
CA PHE A 100 19.43 -0.56 5.94
C PHE A 100 18.91 0.75 6.53
N GLY A 101 19.55 1.20 7.61
CA GLY A 101 19.16 2.42 8.33
C GLY A 101 18.39 2.21 9.64
N SER A 102 18.49 1.03 10.27
CA SER A 102 18.14 0.95 11.70
C SER A 102 19.15 1.78 12.50
N ILE A 103 18.66 2.61 13.42
CA ILE A 103 19.47 3.42 14.37
C ILE A 103 20.36 2.53 15.28
N GLY A 104 20.17 1.21 15.24
CA GLY A 104 20.90 0.28 16.11
C GLY A 104 20.49 0.51 17.55
N ASP A 105 21.45 0.46 18.47
CA ASP A 105 21.26 0.72 19.90
C ASP A 105 21.54 2.18 20.29
N ASN A 106 21.78 3.08 19.33
CA ASN A 106 22.14 4.48 19.61
C ASN A 106 20.89 5.33 19.81
N ASP A 107 20.97 6.35 20.66
CA ASP A 107 19.82 7.25 20.86
C ASP A 107 19.68 8.20 19.65
N PRO A 108 18.46 8.59 19.24
CA PRO A 108 18.25 9.47 18.08
C PRO A 108 18.99 10.81 18.20
N GLU A 109 19.24 11.29 19.41
CA GLU A 109 19.98 12.53 19.68
C GLU A 109 21.46 12.40 19.32
N GLU A 110 22.11 11.26 19.61
CA GLU A 110 23.52 11.04 19.24
C GLU A 110 23.70 10.94 17.72
N VAL A 111 22.73 10.34 17.04
CA VAL A 111 22.73 10.25 15.57
C VAL A 111 22.58 11.64 14.96
N LEU A 112 21.75 12.49 15.54
CA LEU A 112 21.57 13.88 15.10
C LEU A 112 22.82 14.72 15.33
N ASP A 113 23.46 14.61 16.50
CA ASP A 113 24.71 15.31 16.81
C ASP A 113 25.85 14.89 15.87
N TYR A 114 25.95 13.59 15.55
CA TYR A 114 26.93 13.10 14.58
C TYR A 114 26.67 13.67 13.17
N LEU A 115 25.42 13.69 12.72
CA LEU A 115 25.06 14.25 11.41
C LEU A 115 25.30 15.76 11.33
N LEU A 116 25.06 16.49 12.41
CA LEU A 116 25.36 17.93 12.51
C LEU A 116 26.87 18.20 12.52
N SER A 117 27.68 17.26 13.02
CA SER A 117 29.15 17.39 13.02
C SER A 117 29.80 17.15 11.64
N LEU A 118 29.04 16.62 10.68
CA LEU A 118 29.49 16.29 9.32
C LEU A 118 29.23 17.41 8.29
N GLU A 119 28.54 18.47 8.69
CA GLU A 119 28.29 19.70 7.91
C GLU A 119 29.34 20.77 8.21
#